data_AF-A0A818C549-F1
#
_entry.id   AF-A0A818C549-F1
#
_cell.length_a   1.000
_cell.length_b   1.000
_cell.length_c   1.000
_cell.angle_alpha   90.00
_cell.angle_beta   90.00
_cell.angle_gamma   90.00
#
_symmetry.space_group_name_H-M   'P 1'
#
loop_
_entity.id
_entity.type
_entity.pdbx_description
1 polymer ?
#
loop_
_entity_poly.entity_id
_entity_poly.type
_entity_poly.pdbx_seq_one_letter_code
_entity_poly.pdbx_strand_id
1 'polypeptide(L)'
;PAGDWEASDSVWKSKEFLTWLYNESPVKNKVIVNDRWGAGLRFKHGGIYTPEYQPDLDFEDHAWEESRGMGYSYGYNREEDAWDYNSAQ
;
A
#
# COMPACT_ATOMS: atom_id res chain seq x y z
N PRO A 1 -11.45 -1.93 0.35
CA PRO A 1 -10.99 -1.08 1.48
C PRO A 1 -9.56 -1.46 1.86
N ALA A 2 -8.65 -0.48 1.74
CA ALA A 2 -7.29 -0.64 2.23
C ALA A 2 -7.28 -0.47 3.76
N GLY A 3 -6.53 -1.32 4.46
CA GLY A 3 -6.57 -1.44 5.93
C GLY A 3 -6.25 -0.15 6.69
N ASP A 4 -5.61 0.82 6.04
CA ASP A 4 -5.26 2.13 6.61
C ASP A 4 -6.43 3.12 6.73
N TRP A 5 -7.62 2.84 6.18
CA TRP A 5 -8.71 3.83 6.13
C TRP A 5 -9.76 3.63 7.22
N GLU A 6 -9.97 2.40 7.67
CA GLU A 6 -11.14 2.05 8.48
C GLU A 6 -10.86 2.07 9.99
N ALA A 7 -9.72 1.53 10.43
CA ALA A 7 -9.44 1.35 11.85
C ALA A 7 -7.95 1.41 12.18
N SER A 8 -7.64 1.62 13.46
CA SER A 8 -6.27 1.66 13.97
C SER A 8 -5.60 0.28 13.95
N ASP A 9 -4.27 0.27 14.01
CA ASP A 9 -3.44 -0.92 14.17
C ASP A 9 -3.85 -1.80 15.36
N SER A 10 -4.39 -1.17 16.41
CA SER A 10 -4.84 -1.86 17.62
C SER A 10 -6.12 -2.66 17.39
N VAL A 11 -7.06 -2.14 16.58
CA VAL A 11 -8.28 -2.88 16.20
C VAL A 11 -7.91 -4.09 15.37
N TRP A 12 -6.96 -3.93 14.44
CA TRP A 12 -6.50 -5.00 13.56
C TRP A 12 -5.52 -5.98 14.21
N LYS A 13 -5.02 -5.67 15.42
CA LYS A 13 -3.92 -6.42 16.06
C LYS A 13 -2.69 -6.55 15.16
N SER A 14 -2.40 -5.48 14.42
CA SER A 14 -1.35 -5.46 13.40
C SER A 14 0.03 -5.69 14.04
N LYS A 15 0.28 -5.14 15.23
CA LYS A 15 1.57 -5.29 15.91
C LYS A 15 1.86 -6.74 16.27
N GLU A 16 0.88 -7.46 16.79
CA GLU A 16 0.99 -8.88 17.14
C GLU A 16 1.29 -9.72 15.91
N PHE A 17 0.52 -9.53 14.84
CA PHE A 17 0.73 -10.25 13.60
C PHE A 17 2.09 -9.95 12.96
N LEU A 18 2.47 -8.68 12.85
CA LEU A 18 3.74 -8.27 12.26
C LEU A 18 4.94 -8.74 13.10
N THR A 19 4.82 -8.76 14.43
CA THR A 19 5.85 -9.32 15.32
C THR A 19 6.08 -10.80 15.03
N TRP A 20 5.01 -11.59 14.93
CA TRP A 20 5.11 -12.99 14.53
C TRP A 20 5.69 -13.15 13.11
N LEU A 21 5.23 -12.34 12.16
CA LEU A 21 5.66 -12.39 10.76
C LEU A 21 7.16 -12.18 10.62
N TYR A 22 7.74 -11.24 11.37
CA TYR A 22 9.16 -10.91 11.27
C TYR A 22 10.05 -11.75 12.19
N ASN A 23 9.54 -12.31 13.29
CA ASN A 23 10.37 -13.07 14.24
C ASN A 23 10.27 -14.60 14.06
N GLU A 24 9.08 -15.10 13.78
CA GLU A 24 8.75 -16.53 13.91
C GLU A 24 8.32 -17.19 12.59
N SER A 25 7.73 -16.43 11.67
CA SER A 25 7.22 -16.97 10.40
C SER A 25 8.30 -17.70 9.59
N PRO A 26 7.96 -18.79 8.88
CA PRO A 26 8.88 -19.49 7.98
C PRO A 26 9.41 -18.62 6.83
N VAL A 27 8.75 -17.50 6.54
CA VAL A 27 9.15 -16.57 5.45
C VAL A 27 9.76 -15.27 5.94
N LYS A 28 10.06 -15.12 7.23
CA LYS A 28 10.52 -13.87 7.86
C LYS A 28 11.68 -13.15 7.14
N ASN A 29 12.59 -13.91 6.52
CA ASN A 29 13.75 -13.37 5.81
C ASN A 29 13.48 -13.05 4.33
N LYS A 30 12.25 -13.25 3.85
CA LYS A 30 11.86 -13.12 2.43
C LYS A 30 10.52 -12.40 2.24
N VAL A 31 10.01 -11.75 3.28
CA VAL A 31 8.75 -11.02 3.27
C VAL A 31 8.99 -9.55 3.52
N ILE A 32 8.28 -8.70 2.76
CA ILE A 32 8.23 -7.26 2.94
C ILE A 32 6.74 -6.91 3.07
N VAL A 33 6.40 -5.99 3.97
CA VAL A 33 5.03 -5.52 4.15
C VAL A 33 4.92 -4.06 3.73
N ASN A 34 3.76 -3.70 3.15
CA ASN A 34 3.42 -2.31 2.89
C ASN A 34 3.13 -1.53 4.19
N ASP A 35 2.77 -0.27 4.04
CA ASP A 35 2.50 0.68 5.12
C ASP A 35 1.01 0.86 5.47
N ARG A 36 0.16 -0.14 5.15
CA ARG A 36 -1.31 -0.02 5.26
C ARG A 36 -1.93 -0.80 6.43
N TRP A 37 -1.20 -0.92 7.53
CA TRP A 37 -1.57 -1.74 8.70
C TRP A 37 -2.33 -1.00 9.80
N GLY A 38 -2.84 0.19 9.53
CA GLY A 38 -3.69 0.92 10.46
C GLY A 38 -3.83 2.40 10.09
N ALA A 39 -4.92 2.99 10.56
CA ALA A 39 -5.22 4.40 10.34
C ALA A 39 -4.10 5.32 10.84
N GLY A 40 -3.64 6.22 9.96
CA GLY A 40 -2.61 7.21 10.26
C GLY A 40 -1.17 6.69 10.25
N LEU A 41 -0.93 5.44 9.83
CA LEU A 41 0.40 4.82 9.78
C LEU A 41 1.07 4.83 8.39
N ARG A 42 0.29 5.09 7.33
CA ARG A 42 0.81 5.22 5.96
C ARG A 42 1.89 6.31 5.91
N PHE A 43 2.96 6.03 5.16
CA PHE A 43 4.18 6.85 5.06
C PHE A 43 4.94 7.05 6.39
N LYS A 44 4.71 6.19 7.39
CA LYS A 44 5.43 6.20 8.67
C LYS A 44 5.98 4.84 9.06
N HIS A 45 5.17 3.78 8.87
CA HIS A 45 5.54 2.42 9.24
C HIS A 45 5.21 1.43 8.12
N GLY A 46 6.24 0.86 7.50
CA GLY A 46 6.13 -0.18 6.48
C GLY A 46 7.53 -0.54 5.97
N GLY A 47 7.68 -1.73 5.39
CA GLY A 47 8.91 -2.08 4.67
C GLY A 47 9.03 -1.36 3.34
N ILE A 48 7.89 -1.01 2.74
CA ILE A 48 7.77 -0.08 1.61
C ILE A 48 6.62 0.89 1.86
N TYR A 49 6.75 2.09 1.32
CA TYR A 49 5.67 3.08 1.26
C TYR A 49 4.84 2.89 -0.01
N THR A 50 3.53 3.12 0.09
CA THR A 50 2.61 2.86 -1.03
C THR A 50 1.82 4.09 -1.45
N PRO A 51 2.42 5.09 -2.14
CA PRO A 51 1.66 6.19 -2.73
C PRO A 51 0.62 5.68 -3.74
N GLU A 52 -0.48 6.41 -3.88
CA GLU A 52 -1.61 6.02 -4.74
C GLU A 52 -2.13 7.25 -5.46
N TYR A 53 -2.01 7.29 -6.79
CA TYR A 53 -2.25 8.48 -7.61
C TYR A 53 -1.39 9.71 -7.21
N GLN A 54 -0.23 9.47 -6.60
CA GLN A 54 0.65 10.53 -6.06
C GLN A 54 2.09 10.34 -6.56
N PRO A 55 2.35 10.61 -7.85
CA PRO A 55 3.63 10.26 -8.50
C PRO A 55 4.79 11.17 -8.08
N ASP A 56 4.48 12.34 -7.52
CA ASP A 56 5.46 13.38 -7.19
C ASP A 56 5.92 13.33 -5.72
N LEU A 57 5.53 12.31 -4.96
CA LEU A 57 6.01 12.14 -3.58
C LEU A 57 7.45 11.62 -3.59
N ASP A 58 8.31 12.33 -2.88
CA ASP A 58 9.68 11.92 -2.61
C ASP A 58 9.74 11.30 -1.20
N PHE A 59 10.30 10.08 -1.12
CA PHE A 59 10.49 9.34 0.12
C PHE A 59 11.98 9.20 0.48
N GLU A 60 12.83 10.03 -0.14
CA GLU A 60 14.27 10.07 0.08
C GLU A 60 14.89 8.66 -0.04
N ASP A 61 15.51 8.16 1.02
CA ASP A 61 16.20 6.87 1.05
C ASP A 61 15.26 5.69 1.39
N HIS A 62 13.94 5.89 1.49
CA HIS A 62 12.99 4.83 1.80
C HIS A 62 12.38 4.22 0.52
N ALA A 63 12.39 2.89 0.42
CA ALA A 63 11.79 2.18 -0.70
C ALA A 63 10.26 2.39 -0.75
N TRP A 64 9.72 2.49 -1.97
CA TRP A 64 8.30 2.70 -2.22
C TRP A 64 7.81 2.02 -3.50
N GLU A 65 6.50 1.80 -3.59
CA GLU A 65 5.78 1.26 -4.75
C GLU A 65 4.53 2.13 -4.99
N GLU A 66 4.47 2.86 -6.11
CA GLU A 66 3.25 3.59 -6.48
C GLU A 66 2.28 2.68 -7.20
N SER A 67 1.02 2.80 -6.82
CA SER A 67 -0.07 2.04 -7.41
C SER A 67 -1.10 2.98 -8.00
N ARG A 68 -1.58 2.66 -9.21
CA ARG A 68 -2.70 3.33 -9.87
C ARG A 68 -3.36 2.43 -10.91
N GLY A 69 -4.59 2.78 -11.29
CA GLY A 69 -5.28 2.18 -12.42
C GLY A 69 -4.63 2.55 -13.76
N MET A 70 -4.93 1.74 -14.78
CA MET A 70 -4.64 2.13 -16.16
C MET A 70 -5.50 3.32 -16.59
N GLY A 71 -6.76 3.37 -16.12
CA GLY A 71 -7.64 4.52 -16.15
C GLY A 71 -7.82 5.18 -14.77
N TYR A 72 -9.02 5.66 -14.45
CA TYR A 72 -9.31 6.30 -13.17
C TYR A 72 -9.69 5.33 -12.06
N SER A 73 -10.12 4.12 -12.41
CA SER A 73 -10.55 3.10 -11.46
C SER A 73 -9.54 1.94 -11.36
N TYR A 74 -9.44 1.36 -10.16
CA TYR A 74 -8.77 0.07 -9.95
C TYR A 74 -9.61 -1.12 -10.42
N GLY A 75 -10.91 -1.08 -10.15
CA GLY A 75 -11.85 -2.09 -10.61
C GLY A 75 -12.39 -1.76 -11.99
N TYR A 76 -13.00 -2.73 -12.66
CA TYR A 76 -13.67 -2.49 -13.93
C TYR A 76 -14.76 -1.40 -13.80
N ASN A 77 -14.65 -0.36 -14.63
CA ASN A 77 -15.63 0.71 -14.73
C ASN A 77 -16.21 0.76 -16.16
N ARG A 78 -17.53 0.62 -16.28
CA ARG A 78 -18.23 0.61 -17.57
C ARG A 78 -18.35 1.98 -18.22
N GLU A 79 -18.20 3.03 -17.42
CA GLU A 79 -18.31 4.42 -17.88
C GLU A 79 -16.97 4.97 -18.37
N GLU A 80 -15.85 4.25 -18.17
CA GLU A 80 -14.56 4.65 -18.75
C GLU A 80 -14.49 4.31 -20.23
N ASP A 81 -13.95 5.22 -21.03
CA ASP A 81 -13.64 4.99 -22.43
C ASP A 81 -12.13 4.97 -22.70
N ALA A 82 -11.73 4.84 -23.96
CA ALA A 82 -10.32 4.72 -24.34
C ALA A 82 -9.47 5.97 -24.01
N TRP A 83 -10.09 7.14 -23.82
CA TRP A 83 -9.42 8.39 -23.51
C TRP A 83 -9.13 8.56 -22.02
N ASP A 84 -9.78 7.77 -21.17
CA ASP A 84 -9.53 7.75 -19.73
C ASP A 84 -8.26 6.97 -19.36
N TYR A 85 -7.70 6.20 -20.32
CA TYR A 85 -6.56 5.32 -20.09
C TYR A 85 -5.24 6.03 -20.40
N ASN A 86 -4.24 5.79 -19.54
CA ASN A 86 -2.88 6.24 -19.79
C ASN A 86 -2.31 5.58 -21.07
N SER A 87 -1.64 6.37 -21.89
CA SER A 87 -0.84 5.87 -23.01
C SER A 87 0.42 5.16 -22.50
N ALA A 88 1.01 4.31 -23.35
CA ALA A 88 2.30 3.70 -23.03
C ALA A 88 3.40 4.77 -22.81
N GLN A 89 4.29 4.50 -21.85
CA GLN A 89 5.49 5.29 -21.56
C GLN A 89 6.69 4.84 -22.39
#